data_AF-X6M2P9-F1
#
_entry.id   AF-X6M2P9-F1
#
_cell.length_a   1.000
_cell.length_b   1.000
_cell.length_c   1.000
_cell.angle_alpha   90.00
_cell.angle_beta   90.00
_cell.angle_gamma   90.00
#
_symmetry.space_group_name_H-M   'P 1'
#
loop_
_entity.id
_entity.type
_entity.pdbx_description
1 polymer ?
#
loop_
_entity_poly.entity_id
_entity_poly.type
_entity_poly.pdbx_seq_one_letter_code
_entity_poly.pdbx_strand_id
1 'polypeptide(L)'
;MATVPKPPNFKVPPPVPKGPPRGGGKDTGKEEKEKNDKTKPAKKETEEREDRRERAIVELIETETTYCRLLDKLVKHYVIPLRDYKLLNEEQHKALFPQLEVIKQLSDTFLQDLTERRKSWDPNKSILSDLIEQFVPYFRMYQQLSKKKKKELE
;
A
#
# COMPACT_ATOMS: atom_id res chain seq x y z
N MET A 1 -36.08 -7.51 -30.76
CA MET A 1 -35.27 -6.33 -30.38
C MET A 1 -34.98 -6.44 -28.89
N ALA A 2 -33.77 -6.84 -28.49
CA ALA A 2 -33.42 -7.06 -27.09
C ALA A 2 -32.73 -5.82 -26.53
N THR A 3 -33.33 -5.21 -25.51
CA THR A 3 -32.85 -4.01 -24.84
C THR A 3 -31.64 -4.35 -23.97
N VAL A 4 -30.47 -3.82 -24.31
CA VAL A 4 -29.23 -3.99 -23.53
C VAL A 4 -29.36 -3.21 -22.21
N PRO A 5 -29.14 -3.82 -21.03
CA PRO A 5 -29.18 -3.10 -19.76
C PRO A 5 -28.00 -2.13 -19.64
N LYS A 6 -28.31 -0.91 -19.23
CA LYS A 6 -27.36 0.19 -19.02
C LYS A 6 -26.39 -0.18 -17.89
N PRO A 7 -25.07 0.02 -18.04
CA PRO A 7 -24.11 -0.31 -16.99
C PRO A 7 -24.32 0.58 -15.75
N PRO A 8 -24.10 0.05 -14.53
CA PRO A 8 -24.23 0.82 -13.30
C PRO A 8 -23.21 1.96 -13.26
N ASN A 9 -23.69 3.13 -12.88
CA ASN A 9 -22.89 4.35 -12.74
C ASN A 9 -21.94 4.21 -11.54
N PHE A 10 -20.69 3.81 -11.80
CA PHE A 10 -19.64 3.79 -10.78
C PHE A 10 -19.23 5.22 -10.44
N LYS A 11 -19.77 5.75 -9.33
CA LYS A 11 -19.23 6.96 -8.70
C LYS A 11 -17.79 6.69 -8.29
N VAL A 12 -16.86 7.42 -8.90
CA VAL A 12 -15.47 7.47 -8.47
C VAL A 12 -15.44 7.80 -6.97
N PRO A 13 -14.73 7.04 -6.12
CA PRO A 13 -14.60 7.41 -4.72
C PRO A 13 -13.95 8.80 -4.62
N PRO A 14 -14.42 9.65 -3.70
CA PRO A 14 -13.94 11.02 -3.59
C PRO A 14 -12.42 11.04 -3.32
N PRO A 15 -11.70 12.06 -3.81
CA PRO A 15 -10.30 12.26 -3.45
C PRO A 15 -10.16 12.33 -1.93
N VAL A 16 -9.15 11.63 -1.41
CA VAL A 16 -8.79 11.63 0.02
C VAL A 16 -8.77 13.07 0.54
N PRO A 17 -9.42 13.37 1.68
CA PRO A 17 -9.38 14.70 2.27
C PRO A 17 -7.94 15.13 2.47
N LYS A 18 -7.57 16.31 1.96
CA LYS A 18 -6.33 16.97 2.36
C LYS A 18 -6.35 17.07 3.88
N GLY A 19 -5.34 16.47 4.53
CA GLY A 19 -5.16 16.55 5.97
C GLY A 19 -5.22 18.01 6.46
N PRO A 20 -5.59 18.23 7.73
CA PRO A 20 -5.97 19.54 8.22
C PRO A 20 -4.86 20.59 8.00
N PRO A 21 -5.24 21.84 7.72
CA PRO A 21 -4.29 22.91 7.48
C PRO A 21 -3.46 23.17 8.74
N ARG A 22 -2.17 23.36 8.52
CA ARG A 22 -1.17 23.85 9.48
C ARG A 22 -1.57 25.26 9.95
N GLY A 23 -2.37 25.37 11.02
CA GLY A 23 -2.61 26.59 11.79
C GLY A 23 -1.88 26.48 13.13
N GLY A 24 -1.12 27.46 13.60
CA GLY A 24 -1.56 28.84 13.84
C GLY A 24 -2.01 28.91 15.30
N GLY A 25 -1.14 29.42 16.18
CA GLY A 25 -1.21 29.22 17.64
C GLY A 25 -2.36 29.90 18.38
N LYS A 26 -2.47 29.53 19.67
CA LYS A 26 -3.08 30.38 20.71
C LYS A 26 -2.53 30.03 22.09
N ASP A 27 -2.07 31.09 22.76
CA ASP A 27 -1.79 31.23 24.18
C ASP A 27 -2.90 30.70 25.10
N THR A 28 -2.50 29.99 26.15
CA THR A 28 -3.04 30.12 27.52
C THR A 28 -1.97 29.68 28.50
N GLY A 29 -1.73 30.48 29.54
CA GLY A 29 -0.46 30.55 30.27
C GLY A 29 -0.31 29.74 31.56
N LYS A 30 0.96 29.77 32.00
CA LYS A 30 1.55 29.62 33.34
C LYS A 30 1.22 28.37 34.18
N GLU A 31 2.25 27.54 34.37
CA GLU A 31 2.89 27.44 35.69
C GLU A 31 4.37 27.01 35.54
N GLU A 32 5.25 27.82 36.11
CA GLU A 32 6.70 27.65 36.14
C GLU A 32 7.09 26.58 37.16
N LYS A 33 7.90 25.61 36.73
CA LYS A 33 8.95 25.04 37.58
C LYS A 33 10.23 24.89 36.76
N GLU A 34 11.08 25.91 36.86
CA GLU A 34 12.48 25.85 36.48
C GLU A 34 13.17 24.68 37.18
N LYS A 35 13.57 23.69 36.39
CA LYS A 35 14.83 22.99 36.61
C LYS A 35 15.58 22.91 35.28
N ASN A 36 16.64 23.71 35.25
CA ASN A 36 17.77 23.71 34.33
C ASN A 36 18.30 22.28 34.13
N ASP A 37 18.17 21.75 32.91
CA ASP A 37 18.92 20.58 32.46
C ASP A 37 19.20 20.74 30.96
N LYS A 38 20.47 20.97 30.63
CA LYS A 38 20.98 21.23 29.26
C LYS A 38 21.02 19.97 28.38
N THR A 39 20.27 18.92 28.76
CA THR A 39 20.25 17.60 28.11
C THR A 39 18.99 17.36 27.26
N LYS A 40 18.05 18.32 27.22
CA LYS A 40 16.68 18.15 26.67
C LYS A 40 16.50 18.10 25.13
N PRO A 41 17.31 18.73 24.25
CA PRO A 41 16.96 18.77 22.81
C PRO A 41 17.18 17.42 22.11
N ALA A 42 18.29 16.73 22.37
CA ALA A 42 18.65 15.49 21.66
C ALA A 42 17.70 14.31 21.96
N LYS A 43 17.17 14.23 23.18
CA LYS A 43 16.27 13.14 23.59
C LYS A 43 14.90 13.25 22.91
N LYS A 44 14.37 14.48 22.81
CA LYS A 44 13.08 14.76 22.18
C LYS A 44 13.10 14.52 20.66
N GLU A 45 14.17 14.92 19.97
CA GLU A 45 14.31 14.66 18.54
C GLU A 45 14.40 13.17 18.19
N THR A 46 14.99 12.37 19.09
CA THR A 46 15.13 10.92 18.91
C THR A 46 13.77 10.23 19.07
N GLU A 47 13.00 10.58 20.10
CA GLU A 47 11.63 10.07 20.31
C GLU A 47 10.71 10.43 19.13
N GLU A 48 10.76 11.68 18.65
CA GLU A 48 9.98 12.10 17.47
C GLU A 48 10.37 11.36 16.17
N ARG A 49 11.63 10.93 16.06
CA ARG A 49 12.11 10.12 14.92
C ARG A 49 11.61 8.68 15.02
N GLU A 50 11.67 8.09 16.21
CA GLU A 50 11.16 6.74 16.47
C GLU A 50 9.65 6.67 16.21
N ASP A 51 8.88 7.63 16.70
CA ASP A 51 7.44 7.74 16.47
C ASP A 51 7.09 7.83 14.98
N ARG A 52 7.84 8.64 14.21
CA ARG A 52 7.63 8.75 12.76
C ARG A 52 7.93 7.44 12.04
N ARG A 53 8.99 6.75 12.45
CA ARG A 53 9.38 5.46 11.89
C ARG A 53 8.31 4.41 12.18
N GLU A 54 7.79 4.41 13.39
CA GLU A 54 6.74 3.51 13.84
C GLU A 54 5.46 3.68 13.02
N ARG A 55 5.02 4.93 12.83
CA ARG A 55 3.85 5.25 12.00
C ARG A 55 4.04 4.82 10.55
N ALA A 56 5.20 5.08 9.96
CA ALA A 56 5.48 4.71 8.58
C ALA A 56 5.39 3.19 8.34
N ILE A 57 5.75 2.38 9.34
CA ILE A 57 5.71 0.92 9.23
C ILE A 57 4.30 0.39 9.39
N VAL A 58 3.54 0.96 10.33
CA VAL A 58 2.11 0.65 10.46
C VAL A 58 1.41 0.98 9.14
N GLU A 59 1.63 2.17 8.60
CA GLU A 59 1.06 2.59 7.32
C GLU A 59 1.48 1.65 6.18
N LEU A 60 2.75 1.26 6.10
CA LEU A 60 3.22 0.32 5.09
C LEU A 60 2.50 -1.04 5.17
N ILE A 61 2.36 -1.61 6.38
CA ILE A 61 1.68 -2.90 6.57
C ILE A 61 0.19 -2.77 6.25
N GLU A 62 -0.47 -1.70 6.69
CA GLU A 62 -1.90 -1.47 6.44
C GLU A 62 -2.21 -1.28 4.95
N THR A 63 -1.37 -0.50 4.26
CA THR A 63 -1.50 -0.27 2.82
C THR A 63 -1.23 -1.55 2.03
N GLU A 64 -0.22 -2.32 2.40
CA GLU A 64 0.09 -3.61 1.77
C GLU A 64 -1.02 -4.66 2.03
N THR A 65 -1.56 -4.70 3.25
CA THR A 65 -2.73 -5.54 3.58
C THR A 65 -3.92 -5.19 2.70
N THR A 66 -4.16 -3.89 2.52
CA THR A 66 -5.25 -3.41 1.66
C THR A 66 -5.02 -3.81 0.21
N TYR A 67 -3.78 -3.72 -0.28
CA TYR A 67 -3.40 -4.12 -1.63
C TYR A 67 -3.64 -5.62 -1.87
N CYS A 68 -3.14 -6.50 -0.99
CA CYS A 68 -3.35 -7.95 -1.09
C CYS A 68 -4.85 -8.31 -1.08
N ARG A 69 -5.64 -7.67 -0.22
CA ARG A 69 -7.10 -7.85 -0.18
C ARG A 69 -7.79 -7.44 -1.48
N LEU A 70 -7.30 -6.39 -2.15
CA LEU A 70 -7.84 -5.97 -3.45
C LEU A 70 -7.47 -6.97 -4.55
N LEU A 71 -6.25 -7.51 -4.53
CA LEU A 71 -5.84 -8.58 -5.44
C LEU A 71 -6.69 -9.84 -5.23
N ASP A 72 -6.97 -10.23 -4.00
CA ASP A 72 -7.89 -11.33 -3.67
C ASP A 72 -9.27 -11.11 -4.29
N LYS A 73 -9.84 -9.91 -4.13
CA LYS A 73 -11.13 -9.58 -4.74
C LYS A 73 -11.08 -9.66 -6.25
N LEU A 74 -10.01 -9.16 -6.88
CA LEU A 74 -9.83 -9.21 -8.32
C LEU A 74 -9.79 -10.67 -8.81
N VAL A 75 -9.01 -11.52 -8.13
CA VAL A 75 -8.89 -12.93 -8.49
C VAL A 75 -10.23 -13.67 -8.30
N LYS A 76 -10.85 -13.51 -7.13
CA LYS A 76 -12.08 -14.20 -6.76
C LYS A 76 -13.29 -13.81 -7.61
N HIS A 77 -13.43 -12.53 -7.95
CA HIS A 77 -14.63 -12.02 -8.61
C HIS A 77 -14.48 -11.84 -10.12
N TYR A 78 -13.25 -11.74 -10.64
CA TYR A 78 -13.01 -11.53 -12.07
C TYR A 78 -12.17 -12.64 -12.69
N VAL A 79 -10.96 -12.89 -12.19
CA VAL A 79 -10.02 -13.82 -12.84
C VAL A 79 -10.58 -15.24 -12.92
N ILE A 80 -11.02 -15.78 -11.78
CA ILE A 80 -11.56 -17.16 -11.70
C ILE A 80 -12.89 -17.25 -12.45
N PRO A 81 -13.91 -16.41 -12.18
CA PRO A 81 -15.20 -16.52 -12.88
C PRO A 81 -15.09 -16.34 -14.39
N LEU A 82 -14.28 -15.41 -14.89
CA LEU A 82 -14.14 -15.19 -16.34
C LEU A 82 -13.50 -16.38 -17.05
N ARG A 83 -12.61 -17.11 -16.37
CA ARG A 83 -12.01 -18.35 -16.87
C ARG A 83 -13.01 -19.51 -16.80
N ASP A 84 -13.62 -19.72 -15.64
CA ASP A 84 -14.42 -20.91 -15.36
C ASP A 84 -15.76 -20.89 -16.13
N TYR A 85 -16.37 -19.71 -16.32
CA TYR A 85 -17.53 -19.53 -17.19
C TYR A 85 -17.18 -19.46 -18.69
N LYS A 86 -15.89 -19.60 -19.05
CA LYS A 86 -15.39 -19.53 -20.43
C LYS A 86 -15.87 -18.27 -21.18
N LEU A 87 -15.99 -17.16 -20.47
CA LEU A 87 -16.38 -15.87 -21.04
C LEU A 87 -15.26 -15.24 -21.86
N LEU A 88 -14.02 -15.65 -21.60
CA LEU A 88 -12.83 -15.27 -22.34
C LEU A 88 -12.11 -16.53 -22.83
N ASN A 89 -11.51 -16.45 -24.02
CA ASN A 89 -10.55 -17.46 -24.43
C ASN A 89 -9.24 -17.34 -23.61
N GLU A 90 -8.42 -18.38 -23.61
CA GLU A 90 -7.22 -18.43 -22.76
C GLU A 90 -6.21 -17.32 -23.11
N GLU A 91 -6.13 -16.93 -24.38
CA GLU A 91 -5.24 -15.85 -24.84
C GLU A 91 -5.70 -14.48 -24.34
N GLN A 92 -7.00 -14.17 -24.42
CA GLN A 92 -7.63 -12.96 -23.90
C GLN A 92 -7.53 -12.89 -22.39
N HIS A 93 -7.71 -14.03 -21.71
CA HIS A 93 -7.56 -14.11 -20.25
C HIS A 93 -6.13 -13.80 -19.82
N LYS A 94 -5.13 -14.41 -20.47
CA LYS A 94 -3.70 -14.12 -20.25
C LYS A 94 -3.32 -12.69 -20.65
N ALA A 95 -3.98 -12.10 -21.65
CA ALA A 95 -3.76 -10.72 -22.04
C ALA A 95 -4.29 -9.73 -21.00
N LEU A 96 -5.48 -9.98 -20.44
CA LEU A 96 -6.12 -9.12 -19.44
C LEU A 96 -5.53 -9.26 -18.04
N PHE A 97 -5.11 -10.47 -17.66
CA PHE A 97 -4.55 -10.77 -16.34
C PHE A 97 -3.13 -11.37 -16.41
N PRO A 98 -2.14 -10.69 -17.02
CA PRO A 98 -0.81 -11.27 -17.18
C PRO A 98 -0.14 -11.40 -15.82
N GLN A 99 0.30 -12.62 -15.48
CA GLN A 99 1.15 -12.90 -14.31
C GLN A 99 0.52 -12.46 -12.96
N LEU A 100 -0.80 -12.26 -12.92
CA LEU A 100 -1.49 -11.73 -11.75
C LEU A 100 -1.40 -12.68 -10.54
N GLU A 101 -1.44 -13.99 -10.78
CA GLU A 101 -1.28 -15.01 -9.74
C GLU A 101 0.12 -14.94 -9.09
N VAL A 102 1.16 -14.75 -9.92
CA VAL A 102 2.54 -14.58 -9.44
C VAL A 102 2.68 -13.30 -8.63
N ILE A 103 2.13 -12.19 -9.12
CA ILE A 103 2.12 -10.92 -8.40
C ILE A 103 1.44 -11.08 -7.04
N LYS A 104 0.28 -11.74 -7.00
CA LYS A 104 -0.46 -11.97 -5.76
C LYS A 104 0.36 -12.79 -4.76
N GLN A 105 0.93 -13.91 -5.18
CA GLN A 105 1.75 -14.76 -4.31
C GLN A 105 2.93 -14.00 -3.71
N LEU A 106 3.59 -13.18 -4.52
CA LEU A 106 4.71 -12.35 -4.08
C LEU A 106 4.27 -11.28 -3.08
N SER A 107 3.16 -10.58 -3.35
CA SER A 107 2.62 -9.57 -2.42
C SER A 107 2.16 -10.20 -1.10
N ASP A 108 1.53 -11.39 -1.14
CA ASP A 108 1.14 -12.12 0.07
C ASP A 108 2.38 -12.52 0.90
N THR A 109 3.46 -12.98 0.24
CA THR A 109 4.73 -13.32 0.89
C THR A 109 5.36 -12.08 1.52
N PHE A 110 5.40 -10.96 0.78
CA PHE A 110 5.93 -9.70 1.28
C PHE A 110 5.15 -9.21 2.51
N LEU A 111 3.81 -9.28 2.48
CA LEU A 111 2.97 -8.94 3.62
C LEU A 111 3.24 -9.85 4.82
N GLN A 112 3.41 -11.16 4.60
CA GLN A 112 3.74 -12.09 5.67
C GLN A 112 5.08 -11.70 6.31
N ASP A 113 6.13 -11.48 5.52
CA ASP A 113 7.46 -11.11 6.01
C ASP A 113 7.45 -9.79 6.80
N LEU A 114 6.71 -8.78 6.30
CA LEU A 114 6.50 -7.52 7.00
C LEU A 114 5.78 -7.72 8.34
N THR A 115 4.75 -8.56 8.36
CA THR A 115 3.98 -8.86 9.58
C THR A 115 4.80 -9.65 10.60
N GLU A 116 5.67 -10.55 10.15
CA GLU A 116 6.59 -11.27 11.02
C GLU A 116 7.67 -10.35 11.59
N ARG A 117 8.27 -9.49 10.75
CA ARG A 117 9.24 -8.49 11.20
C ARG A 117 8.64 -7.52 12.21
N ARG A 118 7.36 -7.18 12.05
CA ARG A 118 6.62 -6.33 12.97
C ARG A 118 6.53 -6.90 14.39
N LYS A 119 6.46 -8.23 14.55
CA LYS A 119 6.36 -8.88 15.89
C LYS A 119 7.62 -8.67 16.74
N SER A 120 8.78 -8.47 16.12
CA SER A 120 10.07 -8.27 16.78
C SER A 120 10.65 -6.88 16.50
N TRP A 121 9.78 -5.92 16.21
CA TRP A 121 10.17 -4.59 15.76
C TRP A 121 10.80 -3.75 16.87
N ASP A 122 11.98 -3.20 16.58
CA ASP A 122 12.72 -2.22 17.38
C ASP A 122 13.02 -0.99 16.48
N PRO A 123 12.47 0.20 16.80
CA PRO A 123 12.67 1.42 16.03
C PRO A 123 14.13 1.86 15.82
N ASN A 124 15.09 1.32 16.57
CA ASN A 124 16.50 1.67 16.46
C ASN A 124 17.36 0.55 15.86
N LYS A 125 16.92 -0.71 15.95
CA LYS A 125 17.73 -1.88 15.54
C LYS A 125 17.18 -2.63 14.34
N SER A 126 15.86 -2.68 14.18
CA SER A 126 15.26 -3.45 13.10
C SER A 126 15.52 -2.76 11.78
N ILE A 127 15.94 -3.52 10.78
CA ILE A 127 16.09 -3.08 9.39
C ILE A 127 14.90 -3.61 8.61
N LEU A 128 14.44 -2.86 7.60
CA LEU A 128 13.36 -3.28 6.70
C LEU A 128 13.80 -3.28 5.23
N SER A 129 14.93 -2.63 4.92
CA SER A 129 15.43 -2.49 3.56
C SER A 129 15.82 -3.83 2.94
N ASP A 130 16.19 -4.81 3.74
CA ASP A 130 16.47 -6.19 3.30
C ASP A 130 15.25 -6.84 2.64
N LEU A 131 14.07 -6.69 3.25
CA LEU A 131 12.82 -7.20 2.67
C LEU A 131 12.44 -6.44 1.39
N ILE A 132 12.63 -5.11 1.39
CA ILE A 132 12.33 -4.28 0.22
C ILE A 132 13.28 -4.62 -0.94
N GLU A 133 14.58 -4.81 -0.68
CA GLU A 133 15.57 -5.18 -1.70
C GLU A 133 15.26 -6.52 -2.34
N GLN A 134 14.79 -7.50 -1.56
CA GLN A 134 14.31 -8.77 -2.09
C GLN A 134 13.08 -8.59 -2.99
N PHE A 135 12.25 -7.59 -2.71
CA PHE A 135 11.04 -7.32 -3.48
C PHE A 135 11.29 -6.47 -4.75
N VAL A 136 12.33 -5.63 -4.77
CA VAL A 136 12.66 -4.70 -5.86
C VAL A 136 12.74 -5.36 -7.26
N PRO A 137 13.34 -6.55 -7.44
CA PRO A 137 13.38 -7.21 -8.75
C PRO A 137 12.00 -7.44 -9.36
N TYR A 138 10.98 -7.69 -8.53
CA TYR A 138 9.61 -7.94 -8.99
C TYR A 138 8.91 -6.68 -9.50
N PHE A 139 9.36 -5.48 -9.11
CA PHE A 139 8.88 -4.23 -9.70
C PHE A 139 9.12 -4.17 -11.22
N ARG A 140 10.10 -4.93 -11.75
CA ARG A 140 10.29 -5.06 -13.20
C ARG A 140 9.13 -5.78 -13.90
N MET A 141 8.40 -6.68 -13.22
CA MET A 141 7.21 -7.33 -13.78
C MET A 141 6.09 -6.30 -14.04
N TYR A 142 5.95 -5.31 -13.15
CA TYR A 142 4.99 -4.22 -13.34
C TYR A 142 5.33 -3.31 -14.54
N GLN A 143 6.61 -3.22 -14.94
CA GLN A 143 7.02 -2.50 -16.15
C GLN A 143 6.51 -3.18 -17.43
N GLN A 144 6.34 -4.51 -17.42
CA GLN A 144 5.78 -5.23 -18.57
C GLN A 144 4.29 -4.93 -18.74
N LEU A 145 3.55 -4.78 -17.63
CA LEU A 145 2.14 -4.38 -17.63
C LEU A 145 1.93 -2.96 -18.18
N SER A 146 2.78 -2.00 -17.79
CA SER A 146 2.65 -0.61 -18.26
C SER A 146 3.02 -0.43 -19.73
N LYS A 147 4.01 -1.19 -20.23
CA LYS A 147 4.43 -1.15 -21.64
C LYS A 147 3.39 -1.75 -22.59
N LYS A 148 2.71 -2.84 -22.21
CA LYS A 148 1.64 -3.44 -23.03
C LYS A 148 0.47 -2.48 -23.23
N LYS A 149 0.00 -1.82 -22.15
CA LYS A 149 -1.11 -0.85 -22.24
C LYS A 149 -0.82 0.33 -23.18
N LYS A 150 0.46 0.70 -23.37
CA LYS A 150 0.86 1.80 -24.26
C LYS A 150 0.89 1.41 -25.74
N LYS A 151 1.00 0.11 -26.05
CA LYS A 151 1.16 -0.40 -27.42
C LYS A 151 -0.17 -0.76 -28.10
N GLU A 152 -1.28 -0.81 -27.36
CA GLU A 152 -2.64 -1.01 -27.90
C GLU A 152 -3.37 0.32 -28.18
N LEU A 153 -2.70 1.45 -27.96
CA LEU A 153 -3.26 2.81 -28.07
C LEU A 153 -2.65 3.63 -29.23
N GLU A 154 -1.77 3.03 -30.03
CA GLU A 154 -1.23 3.55 -31.30
C GLU A 154 -1.63 2.60 -32.44
#